data_AF-A0A933A945-F1
#
_entry.id   AF-A0A933A945-F1
#
_cell.length_a   1.000
_cell.length_b   1.000
_cell.length_c   1.000
_cell.angle_alpha   90.00
_cell.angle_beta   90.00
_cell.angle_gamma   90.00
#
_symmetry.space_group_name_H-M   'P 1'
#
loop_
_entity.id
_entity.type
_entity.pdbx_description
1 polymer ?
#
loop_
_entity_poly.entity_id
_entity_poly.type
_entity_poly.pdbx_seq_one_letter_code
_entity_poly.pdbx_strand_id
1 'polypeptide(L)' 'MPTIAREGQYRFVVNTRENEFEPPHVHVWVGNEDVCRIELNNGRFMDDPSPGDYRSILEAYQKHTEAIRKAWDDIHRR' A
#
# COMPACT_ATOMS: atom_id res chain seq x y z
N MET A 1 11.33 -4.76 -4.27
CA MET A 1 9.94 -4.60 -3.79
C MET A 1 9.02 -4.70 -4.99
N PRO A 2 8.17 -5.73 -5.11
CA PRO A 2 7.26 -5.85 -6.25
C PRO A 2 6.18 -4.78 -6.21
N THR A 3 5.95 -4.12 -7.35
CA THR A 3 4.74 -3.31 -7.56
C THR A 3 3.58 -4.26 -7.81
N ILE A 4 2.57 -4.21 -6.94
CA ILE A 4 1.39 -5.09 -7.00
C ILE A 4 0.32 -4.49 -7.90
N ALA A 5 0.11 -3.18 -7.81
CA ALA A 5 -0.86 -2.46 -8.62
C ALA A 5 -0.36 -1.07 -8.98
N ARG A 6 -0.89 -0.52 -10.09
CA ARG A 6 -0.69 0.87 -10.50
C ARG A 6 -2.03 1.49 -10.84
N GLU A 7 -2.26 2.70 -10.36
CA GLU A 7 -3.42 3.52 -10.69
C GLU A 7 -2.94 4.95 -10.92
N GLY A 8 -2.95 5.40 -12.18
CA GLY A 8 -2.38 6.70 -12.53
C GLY A 8 -0.92 6.85 -12.08
N GLN A 9 -0.67 7.84 -11.22
CA GLN A 9 0.65 8.11 -10.65
C GLN A 9 1.02 7.22 -9.45
N TYR A 10 0.04 6.55 -8.84
CA TYR A 10 0.21 5.78 -7.63
C TYR A 10 0.66 4.35 -7.95
N ARG A 11 1.68 3.88 -7.24
CA ARG A 11 2.17 2.49 -7.30
C ARG A 11 2.05 1.88 -5.92
N PHE A 12 1.33 0.77 -5.83
CA PHE A 12 1.16 0.00 -4.60
C PHE A 12 2.26 -1.06 -4.52
N VAL A 13 3.07 -1.00 -3.48
CA VAL A 13 4.27 -1.82 -3.32
C VAL A 13 4.21 -2.53 -1.97
N VAL A 14 4.44 -3.84 -1.99
CA VAL A 14 4.59 -4.62 -0.76
C VAL A 14 6.06 -4.98 -0.61
N ASN A 15 6.63 -4.75 0.57
CA ASN A 15 8.00 -5.16 0.84
C ASN A 15 8.06 -6.67 1.02
N THR A 16 9.14 -7.31 0.56
CA THR A 16 9.31 -8.77 0.72
C THR A 16 9.84 -9.17 2.09
N ARG A 17 10.23 -8.18 2.91
CA ARG A 17 10.73 -8.33 4.27
C ARG A 17 10.26 -7.11 5.05
N GLU A 18 9.36 -7.34 5.99
CA GLU A 18 8.83 -6.33 6.91
C GLU A 18 9.13 -6.73 8.35
N ASN A 19 9.14 -5.77 9.28
CA ASN A 19 9.30 -6.09 10.69
C ASN A 19 8.07 -6.87 11.17
N GLU A 20 8.28 -7.92 11.96
CA GLU A 20 7.20 -8.78 12.46
C GLU A 20 6.19 -8.06 13.37
N PHE A 21 6.55 -6.89 13.89
CA PHE A 21 5.72 -6.07 14.76
C PHE A 21 4.83 -5.09 14.00
N GLU A 22 5.08 -4.87 12.71
CA GLU A 22 4.25 -3.98 11.90
C GLU A 22 3.01 -4.73 11.40
N PRO A 23 1.82 -4.09 11.44
CA PRO A 23 0.63 -4.70 10.88
C PRO A 23 0.80 -4.89 9.35
N PRO A 24 0.07 -5.81 8.72
CA PRO A 24 0.04 -5.94 7.27
C PRO A 24 -0.23 -4.59 6.60
N HIS A 25 0.65 -4.13 5.73
CA HIS A 25 0.52 -2.83 5.08
C HIS A 25 1.02 -2.84 3.63
N VAL A 26 0.69 -1.78 2.90
CA VAL A 26 1.18 -1.51 1.55
C VAL A 26 1.75 -0.11 1.49
N HIS A 27 2.87 0.03 0.77
CA HIS A 27 3.49 1.32 0.47
C HIS A 27 2.86 1.92 -0.78
N VAL A 28 2.57 3.22 -0.73
CA VAL A 28 2.08 3.99 -1.86
C VAL A 28 3.22 4.87 -2.35
N TRP A 29 3.63 4.64 -3.60
CA TRP A 29 4.70 5.40 -4.23
C TRP A 29 4.16 6.33 -5.32
N VAL A 30 4.66 7.56 -5.36
CA VAL A 30 4.43 8.53 -6.44
C VAL A 30 5.79 8.90 -7.04
N GLY A 31 5.96 8.68 -8.34
CA GLY A 31 7.29 8.82 -8.95
C GLY A 31 8.31 7.90 -8.25
N ASN A 32 9.35 8.48 -7.66
CA ASN A 32 10.39 7.76 -6.90
C ASN A 32 10.30 7.99 -5.37
N GLU A 33 9.15 8.47 -4.88
CA GLU A 33 8.93 8.78 -3.47
C GLU A 33 7.92 7.81 -2.85
N ASP A 34 8.20 7.33 -1.65
CA ASP A 34 7.28 6.59 -0.80
C ASP A 34 6.48 7.60 0.03
N VAL A 35 5.23 7.84 -0.36
CA VAL A 35 4.46 8.98 0.16
C VAL A 35 3.62 8.64 1.38
N CYS A 36 3.21 7.38 1.53
CA CYS A 36 2.47 6.90 2.71
C CYS A 36 2.33 5.38 2.71
N ARG A 37 2.02 4.81 3.89
CA ARG A 37 1.61 3.41 4.03
C ARG A 37 0.12 3.30 4.40
N ILE A 38 -0.51 2.25 3.91
CA ILE A 38 -1.91 1.90 4.23
C ILE A 38 -1.93 0.52 4.90
N GLU A 39 -2.53 0.43 6.08
CA GLU A 39 -2.76 -0.82 6.80
C GLU A 39 -3.86 -1.65 6.11
N LEU A 40 -3.59 -2.93 5.82
CA LEU A 40 -4.46 -3.79 5.03
C LEU A 40 -5.64 -4.40 5.81
N ASN A 41 -5.66 -4.35 7.14
CA ASN A 41 -6.78 -4.91 7.91
C ASN A 41 -7.97 -3.97 8.00
N ASN A 42 -7.71 -2.66 8.08
CA ASN A 42 -8.74 -1.64 8.26
C ASN A 42 -8.71 -0.56 7.17
N GLY A 43 -7.76 -0.60 6.24
CA GLY A 43 -7.60 0.37 5.16
C GLY A 43 -7.20 1.77 5.63
N ARG A 44 -6.65 1.91 6.83
CA ARG A 44 -6.24 3.20 7.39
C ARG A 44 -4.82 3.55 6.98
N PHE A 45 -4.59 4.83 6.76
CA PHE A 45 -3.24 5.35 6.61
C PHE A 45 -2.45 5.18 7.91
N MET A 46 -1.23 4.66 7.80
CA MET A 46 -0.26 4.59 8.88
C MET A 46 0.59 5.87 8.97
N ASP A 47 0.76 6.56 7.84
CA ASP A 47 1.43 7.85 7.73
C ASP A 47 0.48 8.82 7.02
N ASP A 48 0.45 10.08 7.45
CA ASP A 48 -0.39 11.10 6.84
C ASP A 48 0.06 11.38 5.39
N PRO A 49 -0.77 11.12 4.37
CA PRO A 49 -0.45 11.50 3.01
C PRO A 49 -0.52 13.03 2.87
N SER A 50 0.08 13.57 1.80
CA SER A 50 -0.08 14.98 1.43
C SER A 50 -1.57 15.40 1.43
N PRO A 51 -1.95 16.57 1.96
CA PRO A 51 -3.35 16.95 2.19
C PRO A 51 -4.25 16.90 0.93
N GLY A 52 -3.67 17.00 -0.26
CA GLY A 52 -4.38 16.90 -1.54
C GLY A 52 -4.54 15.47 -2.08
N ASP A 53 -3.75 14.52 -1.60
CA ASP A 53 -3.67 13.17 -2.17
C ASP A 53 -4.50 12.13 -1.41
N TYR A 54 -4.92 12.42 -0.17
CA TYR A 54 -5.64 11.48 0.70
C TYR A 54 -6.78 10.75 -0.02
N ARG A 55 -7.70 11.53 -0.62
CA ARG A 55 -8.89 10.97 -1.26
C ARG A 55 -8.54 10.16 -2.50
N SER A 56 -7.65 10.68 -3.34
CA SER A 56 -7.25 10.03 -4.59
C SER A 56 -6.48 8.73 -4.34
N ILE A 57 -5.62 8.69 -3.33
CA ILE A 57 -4.93 7.47 -2.90
C ILE A 57 -5.94 6.44 -2.39
N LEU A 58 -6.91 6.86 -1.56
CA LEU A 58 -7.90 5.94 -1.02
C LEU A 58 -8.80 5.35 -2.11
N GLU A 59 -9.27 6.18 -3.06
CA GLU A 59 -10.05 5.73 -4.22
C GLU A 59 -9.25 4.77 -5.12
N ALA A 60 -7.96 5.04 -5.33
CA ALA A 60 -7.06 4.15 -6.06
C ALA A 60 -6.84 2.83 -5.33
N TYR A 61 -6.58 2.88 -4.01
CA TYR A 61 -6.38 1.71 -3.17
C TYR A 61 -7.60 0.80 -3.18
N GLN A 62 -8.80 1.36 -3.04
CA GLN A 62 -10.05 0.60 -2.99
C GLN A 62 -10.25 -0.30 -4.22
N LYS A 63 -9.85 0.15 -5.41
CA LYS A 63 -9.93 -0.64 -6.66
C LYS A 63 -9.03 -1.88 -6.67
N HIS A 64 -7.95 -1.86 -5.88
CA HIS A 64 -6.89 -2.88 -5.91
C HIS A 64 -6.74 -3.62 -4.57
N THR A 65 -7.62 -3.36 -3.60
CA THR A 65 -7.55 -3.94 -2.23
C THR A 65 -7.36 -5.46 -2.23
N GLU A 66 -8.17 -6.19 -3.00
CA GLU A 66 -8.11 -7.65 -3.05
C GLU A 66 -6.77 -8.17 -3.60
N ALA A 67 -6.27 -7.54 -4.67
CA ALA A 67 -4.99 -7.91 -5.28
C ALA A 67 -3.81 -7.60 -4.33
N ILE A 68 -3.86 -6.44 -3.66
CA ILE A 68 -2.85 -6.04 -2.66
C ILE A 68 -2.84 -7.01 -1.49
N ARG A 69 -4.02 -7.34 -0.94
CA ARG A 69 -4.13 -8.27 0.19
C ARG A 69 -3.58 -9.64 -0.17
N LYS A 70 -4.03 -10.20 -1.31
CA LYS A 70 -3.56 -11.48 -1.80
C LYS A 70 -2.05 -11.50 -2.01
N ALA A 71 -1.47 -10.45 -2.59
CA ALA A 71 -0.03 -10.36 -2.80
C ALA A 71 0.74 -10.29 -1.47
N TRP A 72 0.23 -9.52 -0.49
CA TRP A 72 0.84 -9.45 0.84
C TRP A 72 0.84 -10.84 1.49
N ASP A 73 -0.29 -11.55 1.47
CA ASP A 73 -0.41 -12.91 2.01
C ASP A 73 0.51 -13.89 1.28
N ASP A 74 0.60 -13.81 -0.06
CA ASP A 74 1.44 -14.68 -0.89
C ASP A 74 2.95 -14.50 -0.58
N ILE A 75 3.38 -13.26 -0.31
CA ILE A 75 4.76 -12.86 -0.01
C ILE A 75 5.12 -13.21 1.43
N HIS A 76 4.25 -12.87 2.39
CA HIS A 76 4.51 -13.00 3.83
C HIS A 76 3.95 -14.30 4.41
N ARG A 77 3.58 -15.26 3.54
CA ARG A 77 3.09 -16.60 3.85
C ARG A 77 3.68 -17.10 5.18
N ARG A 78 2.88 -17.01 6.23
CA ARG A 78 2.98 -17.84 7.43
C ARG A 78 2.25 -19.14 7.17
#